data_AF-A0A355UKQ8-F1
#
_entry.id   AF-A0A355UKQ8-F1
#
_cell.length_a   1.000
_cell.length_b   1.000
_cell.length_c   1.000
_cell.angle_alpha   90.00
_cell.angle_beta   90.00
_cell.angle_gamma   90.00
#
_symmetry.space_group_name_H-M   'P 1'
#
loop_
_entity.id
_entity.type
_entity.pdbx_description
1 polymer ?
#
loop_
_entity_poly.entity_id
_entity_poly.type
_entity_poly.pdbx_seq_one_letter_code
_entity_poly.pdbx_strand_id
1 'polypeptide(L)'
;MALVAARRRLNVAKARRVRHDELVSTEVEANNPSTEILQGRIETTKVERERFQVAETSVREAEQTRQVQESKLEELKKRLPTLETRKAELESRKEIYQADTELDQVMTVFKLGFALICEWVLREYFGGMRLSLYGFMRYILSLPGTRTLEGKLEHIRIKASPNKEMMLAVEAACERVSALGIVRNGRKVRLSVDWGSDARMHGAKGAK
;
A
#
# COMPACT_ATOMS: atom_id res chain seq x y z
N MET A 1 -8.47 27.15 -12.53
CA MET A 1 -9.84 27.72 -12.49
C MET A 1 -10.38 28.01 -11.07
N ALA A 2 -9.97 27.30 -10.01
CA ALA A 2 -10.50 27.50 -8.65
C ALA A 2 -10.15 28.86 -8.00
N LEU A 3 -8.96 29.41 -8.26
CA LEU A 3 -8.50 30.70 -7.69
C LEU A 3 -9.31 31.92 -8.19
N VAL A 4 -9.79 31.88 -9.43
CA VAL A 4 -10.61 32.96 -10.01
C VAL A 4 -12.00 32.99 -9.37
N ALA A 5 -12.57 31.82 -9.07
CA ALA A 5 -13.85 31.69 -8.39
C ALA A 5 -13.80 32.19 -6.94
N ALA A 6 -12.71 31.89 -6.22
CA ALA A 6 -12.50 32.38 -4.85
C ALA A 6 -12.36 33.93 -4.81
N ARG A 7 -11.62 34.51 -5.76
CA ARG A 7 -11.46 35.97 -5.86
C ARG A 7 -12.77 36.68 -6.23
N ARG A 8 -13.58 36.10 -7.11
CA ARG A 8 -14.95 36.60 -7.40
C ARG A 8 -15.83 36.58 -6.16
N ARG A 9 -15.81 35.50 -5.36
CA ARG A 9 -16.59 35.40 -4.13
C ARG A 9 -16.18 36.45 -3.09
N LEU A 10 -14.88 36.71 -2.94
CA LEU A 10 -14.37 37.73 -2.02
C LEU A 10 -14.79 39.15 -2.45
N ASN A 11 -14.75 39.44 -3.75
CA ASN A 11 -15.16 40.74 -4.29
C ASN A 11 -16.66 40.97 -4.15
N VAL A 12 -17.49 39.94 -4.34
CA VAL A 12 -18.95 40.03 -4.13
C VAL A 12 -19.29 40.24 -2.65
N ALA A 13 -18.56 39.59 -1.73
CA ALA A 13 -18.74 39.79 -0.30
C ALA A 13 -18.33 41.21 0.16
N LYS A 14 -17.24 41.76 -0.38
CA LYS A 14 -16.83 43.15 -0.13
C LYS A 14 -17.84 44.16 -0.69
N ALA A 15 -18.35 43.94 -1.90
CA ALA A 15 -19.37 44.81 -2.50
C ALA A 15 -20.70 44.80 -1.73
N ARG A 16 -21.08 43.66 -1.12
CA ARG A 16 -22.26 43.58 -0.25
C ARG A 16 -22.08 44.32 1.08
N ARG A 17 -20.88 44.32 1.67
CA ARG A 17 -20.58 45.11 2.89
C ARG A 17 -20.63 46.61 2.62
N VAL A 18 -20.02 47.06 1.52
CA VAL A 18 -20.04 48.50 1.16
C VAL A 18 -21.47 48.98 0.90
N ARG A 19 -22.30 48.21 0.17
CA ARG A 19 -23.72 48.56 -0.02
C ARG A 19 -24.52 48.55 1.29
N HIS A 20 -24.20 47.64 2.22
CA HIS A 20 -24.86 47.61 3.52
C HIS A 20 -24.48 48.84 4.35
N ASP A 21 -23.21 49.25 4.35
CA ASP A 21 -22.76 50.47 5.03
C ASP A 21 -23.35 51.75 4.39
N GLU A 22 -23.48 51.80 3.06
CA GLU A 22 -24.14 52.91 2.34
C GLU A 22 -25.66 52.97 2.57
N LEU A 23 -26.32 51.81 2.69
CA LEU A 23 -27.75 51.74 3.04
C LEU A 23 -27.98 52.14 4.49
N VAL A 24 -27.10 51.73 5.40
CA VAL A 24 -27.16 52.13 6.81
C VAL A 24 -26.88 53.63 6.97
N SER A 25 -25.97 54.23 6.20
CA SER A 25 -25.73 55.68 6.26
C SER A 25 -26.88 56.50 5.67
N THR A 26 -27.53 56.01 4.61
CA THR A 26 -28.67 56.70 3.98
C THR A 26 -29.98 56.56 4.79
N GLU A 27 -30.20 55.45 5.49
CA GLU A 27 -31.32 55.30 6.43
C GLU A 27 -31.14 56.12 7.72
N VAL A 28 -29.90 56.38 8.16
CA VAL A 28 -29.62 57.24 9.33
C VAL A 28 -29.84 58.72 9.00
N GLU A 29 -29.58 59.18 7.77
CA GLU A 29 -29.81 60.57 7.37
C GLU A 29 -31.28 60.88 7.02
N ALA A 30 -32.03 59.92 6.47
CA ALA A 30 -33.44 60.10 6.11
C ALA A 30 -34.40 60.08 7.31
N ASN A 31 -33.95 59.62 8.48
CA ASN A 31 -34.77 59.38 9.65
C ASN A 31 -34.39 60.28 10.84
N ASN A 32 -33.97 61.51 10.56
CA ASN A 32 -33.58 62.51 11.55
C ASN A 32 -34.79 63.45 11.84
N PRO A 33 -35.71 63.11 12.76
CA PRO A 33 -36.67 64.09 13.24
C PRO A 33 -35.89 65.15 14.01
N SER A 34 -36.18 66.43 13.72
CA SER A 34 -35.63 67.57 14.44
C SER A 34 -35.83 67.40 15.95
N THR A 35 -34.79 66.98 16.67
CA THR A 35 -34.78 67.01 18.13
C THR A 35 -34.46 68.43 18.56
N GLU A 36 -35.49 69.21 18.89
CA GLU A 36 -35.32 70.40 19.72
C GLU A 36 -34.79 69.95 21.09
N ILE A 37 -33.56 70.36 21.41
CA ILE A 37 -32.96 70.17 22.73
C ILE A 37 -33.55 71.23 23.66
N LEU A 38 -34.70 70.92 24.24
CA LEU A 38 -35.22 71.61 25.41
C LEU A 38 -34.85 70.78 26.66
N GLN A 39 -34.00 71.35 27.50
CA GLN A 39 -33.76 70.94 28.89
C GLN A 39 -33.62 69.43 29.15
N GLY A 40 -32.46 68.87 28.82
CA GLY A 40 -31.78 67.86 29.66
C GLY A 40 -32.56 66.62 30.08
N ARG A 41 -33.56 66.16 29.32
CA ARG A 41 -34.25 64.89 29.58
C ARG A 41 -34.64 64.22 28.27
N ILE A 42 -33.90 63.18 27.90
CA ILE A 42 -34.24 62.33 26.76
C ILE A 42 -35.42 61.45 27.19
N GLU A 43 -36.64 61.82 26.81
CA GLU A 43 -37.79 60.94 26.88
C GLU A 43 -37.81 60.01 25.66
N THR A 44 -36.98 58.97 25.70
CA THR A 44 -37.03 57.86 24.73
C THR A 44 -38.42 57.22 24.78
N THR A 45 -39.07 57.10 23.62
CA THR A 45 -40.37 56.43 23.52
C THR A 45 -40.24 54.93 23.85
N LYS A 46 -41.30 54.29 24.37
CA LYS A 46 -41.30 52.86 24.73
C LYS A 46 -40.78 51.96 23.62
N VAL A 47 -41.12 52.28 22.37
CA VAL A 47 -40.76 51.54 21.16
C VAL A 47 -39.24 51.63 20.87
N GLU A 48 -38.61 52.77 21.13
CA GLU A 48 -37.16 52.93 20.93
C GLU A 48 -36.36 52.17 21.99
N ARG A 49 -36.83 52.13 23.25
CA ARG A 49 -36.21 51.31 24.31
C ARG A 49 -36.28 49.82 24.01
N GLU A 50 -37.41 49.35 23.49
CA GLU A 50 -37.59 47.95 23.08
C GLU A 50 -36.68 47.60 21.90
N ARG A 51 -36.55 48.47 20.90
CA ARG A 51 -35.61 48.28 19.77
C ARG A 51 -34.16 48.27 20.23
N PHE A 52 -33.79 49.14 21.16
CA PHE A 52 -32.43 49.18 21.72
C PHE A 52 -32.12 47.92 22.53
N GLN A 53 -33.07 47.42 23.32
CA GLN A 53 -32.91 46.16 24.07
C GLN A 53 -32.77 44.95 23.14
N VAL A 54 -33.57 44.88 22.07
CA VAL A 54 -33.47 43.80 21.07
C VAL A 54 -32.14 43.87 20.30
N ALA A 55 -31.67 45.07 19.98
CA ALA A 55 -30.36 45.25 19.36
C ALA A 55 -29.24 44.83 20.31
N GLU A 56 -29.30 45.23 21.58
CA GLU A 56 -28.31 44.91 22.61
C GLU A 56 -28.23 43.40 22.90
N THR A 57 -29.37 42.71 22.95
CA THR A 57 -29.39 41.23 23.09
C THR A 57 -28.80 40.55 21.86
N SER A 58 -29.14 41.00 20.65
CA SER A 58 -28.60 40.43 19.42
C SER A 58 -27.08 40.63 19.27
N VAL A 59 -26.56 41.78 19.69
CA VAL A 59 -25.11 42.07 19.73
C VAL A 59 -24.41 41.17 20.74
N ARG A 60 -25.01 40.98 21.92
CA ARG A 60 -24.46 40.12 22.96
C ARG A 60 -24.43 38.64 22.56
N GLU A 61 -25.45 38.16 21.86
CA GLU A 61 -25.48 36.81 21.28
C GLU A 61 -24.45 36.63 20.17
N ALA A 62 -24.23 37.66 19.33
CA ALA A 62 -23.21 37.67 18.30
C ALA A 62 -21.78 37.67 18.89
N GLU A 63 -21.56 38.39 20.00
CA GLU A 63 -20.28 38.38 20.72
C GLU A 63 -20.00 37.03 21.39
N GLN A 64 -21.01 36.41 22.00
CA GLN A 64 -20.88 35.07 22.60
C GLN A 64 -20.54 34.01 21.55
N THR A 65 -21.26 34.03 20.42
CA THR A 65 -20.97 33.10 19.31
C THR A 65 -19.58 33.33 18.74
N ARG A 66 -19.13 34.58 18.65
CA ARG A 66 -17.78 34.93 18.21
C ARG A 66 -16.70 34.43 19.18
N GLN A 67 -16.88 34.58 20.49
CA GLN A 67 -15.98 34.03 21.51
C GLN A 67 -15.87 32.50 21.45
N VAL A 68 -17.01 31.82 21.26
CA VAL A 68 -17.03 30.35 21.10
C VAL A 68 -16.31 29.93 19.81
N GLN A 69 -16.43 30.71 18.74
CA GLN A 69 -15.70 30.45 17.50
C GLN A 69 -14.20 30.71 17.67
N GLU A 70 -13.80 31.82 18.30
CA GLU A 70 -12.39 32.18 18.53
C GLU A 70 -11.70 31.15 19.43
N SER A 71 -12.36 30.68 20.50
CA SER A 71 -11.82 29.61 21.36
C SER A 71 -11.65 28.29 20.63
N LYS A 72 -12.61 27.87 19.81
CA LYS A 72 -12.48 26.69 18.93
C LYS A 72 -11.36 26.84 17.91
N LEU A 73 -11.19 28.05 17.36
CA LEU A 73 -10.16 28.34 16.37
C LEU A 73 -8.75 28.30 17.00
N GLU A 74 -8.61 28.83 18.21
CA GLU A 74 -7.38 28.72 19.00
C GLU A 74 -7.07 27.27 19.41
N GLU A 75 -8.08 26.49 19.78
CA GLU A 75 -7.90 25.06 20.05
C GLU A 75 -7.43 24.29 18.82
N LEU A 76 -8.03 24.57 17.65
CA LEU A 76 -7.62 23.97 16.38
C LEU A 76 -6.20 24.38 15.98
N LYS A 77 -5.83 25.65 16.15
CA LYS A 77 -4.45 26.13 15.90
C LYS A 77 -3.43 25.42 16.78
N LYS A 78 -3.77 25.16 18.06
CA LYS A 78 -2.89 24.41 18.97
C LYS A 78 -2.71 22.95 18.57
N ARG A 79 -3.75 22.33 18.02
CA ARG A 79 -3.72 20.92 17.57
C ARG A 79 -3.08 20.74 16.19
N LEU A 80 -3.12 21.76 15.34
CA LEU A 80 -2.54 21.75 13.98
C LEU A 80 -1.08 21.27 13.94
N PRO A 81 -0.13 21.85 14.71
CA PRO A 81 1.28 21.47 14.63
C PRO A 81 1.49 20.01 15.04
N THR A 82 0.77 19.53 16.06
CA THR A 82 0.87 18.14 16.51
C THR A 82 0.41 17.17 15.42
N LEU A 83 -0.67 17.51 14.72
CA LEU A 83 -1.16 16.71 13.59
C LEU A 83 -0.23 16.76 12.38
N GLU A 84 0.37 17.92 12.10
CA GLU A 84 1.37 18.08 11.04
C GLU A 84 2.64 17.28 11.33
N THR A 85 3.10 17.28 12.58
CA THR A 85 4.28 16.49 13.00
C THR A 85 3.99 15.00 12.84
N ARG A 86 2.82 14.56 13.30
CA ARG A 86 2.38 13.16 13.17
C ARG A 86 2.18 12.75 11.72
N LYS A 87 1.70 13.66 10.87
CA LYS A 87 1.58 13.43 9.43
C LYS A 87 2.96 13.26 8.80
N ALA A 88 3.92 14.14 9.10
CA ALA A 88 5.29 14.04 8.59
C ALA A 88 6.00 12.74 9.06
N GLU A 89 5.78 12.33 10.31
CA GLU A 89 6.26 11.04 10.82
C GLU A 89 5.65 9.83 10.11
N LEU A 90 4.36 9.88 9.74
CA LEU A 90 3.69 8.81 9.02
C LEU A 90 4.10 8.77 7.54
N GLU A 91 4.29 9.94 6.93
CA GLU A 91 4.77 10.06 5.55
C GLU A 91 6.18 9.50 5.39
N SER A 92 7.09 9.77 6.34
CA SER A 92 8.45 9.19 6.31
C SER A 92 8.47 7.67 6.45
N ARG A 93 7.49 7.08 7.16
CA ARG A 93 7.36 5.62 7.30
C ARG A 93 6.70 4.97 6.08
N LYS A 94 5.95 5.73 5.29
CA LYS A 94 5.18 5.20 4.16
C LYS A 94 6.06 4.53 3.11
N GLU A 95 7.23 5.12 2.83
CA GLU A 95 8.19 4.55 1.88
C GLU A 95 8.72 3.19 2.35
N ILE A 96 9.03 3.04 3.64
CA ILE A 96 9.47 1.77 4.24
C ILE A 96 8.37 0.71 4.12
N TYR A 97 7.14 1.05 4.51
CA TYR A 97 6.01 0.13 4.38
C TYR A 97 5.70 -0.27 2.93
N GLN A 98 5.84 0.67 1.99
CA GLN A 98 5.66 0.39 0.57
C GLN A 98 6.74 -0.56 0.05
N ALA A 99 8.02 -0.29 0.37
CA ALA A 99 9.11 -1.16 -0.01
C ALA A 99 8.95 -2.59 0.54
N ASP A 100 8.55 -2.73 1.82
CA ASP A 100 8.28 -4.04 2.42
C ASP A 100 7.11 -4.76 1.74
N THR A 101 6.02 -4.03 1.44
CA THR A 101 4.86 -4.59 0.75
C THR A 101 5.19 -5.04 -0.67
N GLU A 102 5.97 -4.26 -1.41
CA GLU A 102 6.44 -4.60 -2.75
C GLU A 102 7.35 -5.83 -2.71
N LEU A 103 8.27 -5.89 -1.73
CA LEU A 103 9.12 -7.07 -1.54
C LEU A 103 8.28 -8.33 -1.24
N ASP A 104 7.27 -8.22 -0.38
CA ASP A 104 6.36 -9.33 -0.08
C ASP A 104 5.57 -9.79 -1.30
N GLN A 105 5.13 -8.86 -2.15
CA GLN A 105 4.46 -9.19 -3.41
C GLN A 105 5.40 -9.92 -4.37
N VAL A 106 6.62 -9.42 -4.55
CA VAL A 106 7.65 -10.08 -5.37
C VAL A 106 7.94 -11.49 -4.86
N MET A 107 8.12 -11.63 -3.54
CA MET A 107 8.36 -12.93 -2.91
C MET A 107 7.17 -13.88 -3.06
N THR A 108 5.95 -13.37 -3.04
CA THR A 108 4.73 -14.17 -3.26
C THR A 108 4.68 -14.69 -4.69
N VAL A 109 4.90 -13.81 -5.69
CA VAL A 109 4.95 -14.22 -7.10
C VAL A 109 6.05 -15.26 -7.32
N PHE A 110 7.23 -15.05 -6.72
CA PHE A 110 8.34 -16.00 -6.82
C PHE A 110 7.99 -17.37 -6.20
N LYS A 111 7.40 -17.39 -4.99
CA LYS A 111 7.00 -18.63 -4.31
C LYS A 111 5.95 -19.40 -5.12
N LEU A 112 4.95 -18.71 -5.67
CA LEU A 112 3.92 -19.32 -6.50
C LEU A 112 4.50 -19.83 -7.83
N GLY A 113 5.32 -19.03 -8.50
CA GLY A 113 6.01 -19.43 -9.73
C GLY A 113 6.89 -20.67 -9.51
N PHE A 114 7.66 -20.69 -8.43
CA PHE A 114 8.46 -21.86 -8.05
C PHE A 114 7.59 -23.10 -7.80
N ALA A 115 6.50 -22.97 -7.04
CA ALA A 115 5.59 -24.08 -6.79
C ALA A 115 4.97 -24.64 -8.08
N LEU A 116 4.59 -23.77 -9.02
CA LEU A 116 4.08 -24.17 -10.33
C LEU A 116 5.14 -24.88 -11.18
N ILE A 117 6.39 -24.43 -11.15
CA ILE A 117 7.50 -25.11 -11.81
C ILE A 117 7.71 -26.50 -11.21
N CYS A 118 7.71 -26.63 -9.89
CA CYS A 118 7.83 -27.93 -9.22
C CYS A 118 6.71 -28.89 -9.62
N GLU A 119 5.47 -28.41 -9.63
CA GLU A 119 4.30 -29.20 -10.05
C GLU A 119 4.41 -29.64 -11.52
N TRP A 120 4.85 -28.73 -12.40
CA TRP A 120 5.09 -29.07 -13.80
C TRP A 120 6.20 -30.12 -13.95
N VAL A 121 7.32 -29.99 -13.23
CA VAL A 121 8.40 -30.98 -13.25
C VAL A 121 7.91 -32.34 -12.78
N LEU A 122 7.11 -32.40 -11.72
CA LEU A 122 6.52 -33.66 -11.22
C LEU A 122 5.62 -34.32 -12.24
N ARG A 123 4.80 -33.53 -12.94
CA ARG A 123 3.93 -34.02 -14.00
C ARG A 123 4.72 -34.57 -15.19
N GLU A 124 5.67 -33.79 -15.67
CA GLU A 124 6.39 -34.09 -16.92
C GLU A 124 7.45 -35.17 -16.75
N TYR A 125 8.21 -35.13 -15.65
CA TYR A 125 9.36 -36.01 -15.46
C TYR A 125 9.16 -37.09 -14.41
N PHE A 126 8.13 -37.00 -13.56
CA PHE A 126 7.84 -37.99 -12.51
C PHE A 126 6.46 -38.65 -12.67
N GLY A 127 5.87 -38.57 -13.87
CA GLY A 127 4.62 -39.27 -14.20
C GLY A 127 3.42 -38.82 -13.37
N GLY A 128 3.41 -37.57 -12.89
CA GLY A 128 2.32 -37.04 -12.06
C GLY A 128 2.38 -37.49 -10.61
N MET A 129 3.55 -37.93 -10.12
CA MET A 129 3.75 -38.25 -8.71
C MET A 129 3.31 -37.09 -7.81
N ARG A 130 2.45 -37.39 -6.84
CA ARG A 130 1.96 -36.40 -5.87
C ARG A 130 2.97 -36.24 -4.73
N LEU A 131 3.73 -35.15 -4.77
CA LEU A 131 4.64 -34.74 -3.72
C LEU A 131 4.25 -33.34 -3.23
N SER A 132 4.28 -33.14 -1.90
CA SER A 132 4.26 -31.78 -1.38
C SER A 132 5.52 -31.04 -1.79
N LEU A 133 5.48 -29.70 -1.84
CA LEU A 133 6.66 -28.90 -2.17
C LEU A 133 7.86 -29.22 -1.25
N TYR A 134 7.60 -29.43 0.04
CA TYR A 134 8.61 -29.88 1.00
C TYR A 134 9.19 -31.26 0.64
N GLY A 135 8.33 -32.21 0.26
CA GLY A 135 8.75 -33.53 -0.20
C GLY A 135 9.62 -33.44 -1.46
N PHE A 136 9.20 -32.64 -2.44
CA PHE A 136 9.98 -32.39 -3.65
C PHE A 136 11.36 -31.81 -3.34
N MET A 137 11.43 -30.81 -2.45
CA MET A 137 12.71 -30.24 -2.02
C MET A 137 13.60 -31.30 -1.36
N ARG A 138 13.07 -32.01 -0.36
CA ARG A 138 13.83 -32.98 0.43
C ARG A 138 14.32 -34.19 -0.38
N TYR A 139 13.46 -34.74 -1.22
CA TYR A 139 13.71 -36.02 -1.88
C TYR A 139 14.28 -35.90 -3.29
N ILE A 140 14.18 -34.72 -3.93
CA ILE A 140 14.65 -34.51 -5.30
C ILE A 140 15.68 -33.38 -5.34
N LEU A 141 15.33 -32.16 -4.91
CA LEU A 141 16.23 -31.00 -5.06
C LEU A 141 17.42 -30.99 -4.10
N SER A 142 17.27 -31.57 -2.91
CA SER A 142 18.33 -31.65 -1.90
C SER A 142 19.20 -32.90 -2.03
N LEU A 143 19.03 -33.70 -3.10
CA LEU A 143 19.89 -34.86 -3.32
C LEU A 143 21.33 -34.41 -3.60
N PRO A 144 22.32 -34.97 -2.89
CA PRO A 144 23.71 -34.64 -3.15
C PRO A 144 24.09 -35.18 -4.53
N GLY A 145 24.93 -34.44 -5.25
CA GLY A 145 25.42 -34.86 -6.56
C GLY A 145 26.84 -34.40 -6.80
N THR A 146 27.52 -35.08 -7.72
CA THR A 146 28.82 -34.70 -8.22
C THR A 146 28.70 -34.25 -9.67
N ARG A 147 29.56 -33.32 -10.07
CA ARG A 147 29.62 -32.80 -11.43
C ARG A 147 31.00 -33.09 -11.98
N THR A 148 31.07 -33.84 -13.08
CA THR A 148 32.30 -34.10 -13.81
C THR A 148 32.23 -33.50 -15.21
N LEU A 149 33.37 -33.00 -15.68
CA LEU A 149 33.51 -32.32 -16.95
C LEU A 149 34.48 -33.12 -17.83
N GLU A 150 33.99 -33.69 -18.92
CA GLU A 150 34.76 -34.55 -19.82
C GLU A 150 34.60 -34.06 -21.26
N GLY A 151 35.57 -33.29 -21.75
CA GLY A 151 35.51 -32.72 -23.09
C GLY A 151 34.22 -31.93 -23.34
N LYS A 152 33.39 -32.37 -24.29
CA LYS A 152 32.09 -31.76 -24.63
C LYS A 152 30.91 -32.31 -23.82
N LEU A 153 31.15 -33.16 -22.82
CA LEU A 153 30.14 -33.71 -21.93
C LEU A 153 30.28 -33.12 -20.54
N GLU A 154 29.15 -32.75 -19.97
CA GLU A 154 29.00 -32.44 -18.55
C GLU A 154 28.11 -33.53 -17.95
N HIS A 155 28.66 -34.31 -17.02
CA HIS A 155 27.94 -35.38 -16.35
C HIS A 155 27.62 -34.99 -14.91
N ILE A 156 26.34 -34.92 -14.59
CA ILE A 156 25.83 -34.70 -13.25
C ILE A 156 25.37 -36.06 -12.69
N ARG A 157 26.06 -36.55 -11.67
CA ARG A 157 25.73 -37.81 -10.98
C ARG A 157 25.09 -37.53 -9.64
N ILE A 158 23.81 -37.87 -9.52
CA ILE A 158 23.03 -37.70 -8.30
C ILE A 158 23.22 -38.94 -7.43
N LYS A 159 23.68 -38.77 -6.20
CA LYS A 159 23.90 -39.89 -5.28
C LYS A 159 22.56 -40.45 -4.80
N ALA A 160 22.42 -41.77 -4.85
CA ALA A 160 21.21 -42.43 -4.41
C ALA A 160 20.93 -42.22 -2.91
N SER A 161 19.66 -42.09 -2.58
CA SER A 161 19.14 -42.12 -1.22
C SER A 161 18.59 -43.51 -0.87
N PRO A 162 18.39 -43.84 0.42
CA PRO A 162 17.82 -45.13 0.84
C PRO A 162 16.42 -45.42 0.29
N ASN A 163 15.68 -44.40 -0.16
CA ASN A 163 14.35 -44.59 -0.73
C ASN A 163 14.47 -45.07 -2.20
N LYS A 164 14.52 -46.40 -2.39
CA LYS A 164 14.69 -47.03 -3.70
C LYS A 164 13.60 -46.65 -4.71
N GLU A 165 12.33 -46.63 -4.29
CA GLU A 165 11.21 -46.29 -5.16
C GLU A 165 11.35 -44.86 -5.72
N MET A 166 11.68 -43.91 -4.83
CA MET A 166 11.94 -42.54 -5.24
C MET A 166 13.16 -42.44 -6.16
N MET A 167 14.26 -43.15 -5.86
CA MET A 167 15.47 -43.08 -6.68
C MET A 167 15.28 -43.70 -8.07
N LEU A 168 14.44 -44.73 -8.22
CA LEU A 168 14.04 -45.24 -9.54
C LEU A 168 13.26 -44.19 -10.33
N ALA A 169 12.38 -43.44 -9.67
CA ALA A 169 11.68 -42.32 -10.32
C ALA A 169 12.64 -41.20 -10.73
N VAL A 170 13.62 -40.87 -9.89
CA VAL A 170 14.68 -39.90 -10.20
C VAL A 170 15.56 -40.39 -11.36
N GLU A 171 15.89 -41.67 -11.42
CA GLU A 171 16.66 -42.28 -12.51
C GLU A 171 15.90 -42.16 -13.84
N ALA A 172 14.64 -42.55 -13.87
CA ALA A 172 13.78 -42.38 -15.05
C ALA A 172 13.63 -40.91 -15.47
N ALA A 173 13.54 -39.99 -14.50
CA ALA A 173 13.53 -38.55 -14.76
C ALA A 173 14.86 -38.07 -15.37
N CYS A 174 16.00 -38.54 -14.86
CA CYS A 174 17.33 -38.21 -15.38
C CYS A 174 17.50 -38.65 -16.84
N GLU A 175 16.99 -39.84 -17.19
CA GLU A 175 16.98 -40.32 -18.57
C GLU A 175 16.15 -39.42 -19.48
N ARG A 176 14.92 -39.09 -19.06
CA ARG A 176 14.04 -38.17 -19.80
C ARG A 176 14.67 -36.80 -20.01
N VAL A 177 15.25 -36.19 -18.97
CA VAL A 177 15.91 -34.88 -19.07
C VAL A 177 17.16 -34.97 -19.97
N SER A 178 17.95 -36.03 -19.86
CA SER A 178 19.13 -36.23 -20.69
C SER A 178 18.78 -36.42 -22.17
N ALA A 179 17.62 -37.01 -22.46
CA ALA A 179 17.11 -37.21 -23.82
C ALA A 179 16.77 -35.89 -24.52
N LEU A 180 16.46 -34.82 -23.78
CA LEU A 180 16.24 -33.48 -24.34
C LEU A 180 17.49 -32.87 -24.97
N GLY A 181 18.67 -33.44 -24.71
CA GLY A 181 19.91 -32.99 -25.33
C GLY A 181 20.34 -31.59 -24.90
N ILE A 182 20.02 -31.20 -23.65
CA ILE A 182 20.34 -29.88 -23.10
C ILE A 182 21.85 -29.61 -23.24
N VAL A 183 22.18 -28.42 -23.75
CA VAL A 183 23.55 -27.94 -23.89
C VAL A 183 23.76 -26.75 -22.95
N ARG A 184 24.79 -26.82 -22.11
CA ARG A 184 25.20 -25.74 -21.22
C ARG A 184 26.66 -25.41 -21.46
N ASN A 185 26.95 -24.13 -21.74
CA ASN A 185 28.32 -23.65 -22.00
C ASN A 185 29.04 -24.47 -23.10
N GLY A 186 28.32 -24.83 -24.17
CA GLY A 186 28.85 -25.64 -25.27
C GLY A 186 29.05 -27.14 -24.96
N ARG A 187 28.62 -27.62 -23.78
CA ARG A 187 28.72 -29.02 -23.37
C ARG A 187 27.34 -29.64 -23.25
N LYS A 188 27.18 -30.87 -23.74
CA LYS A 188 25.95 -31.65 -23.56
C LYS A 188 25.85 -32.08 -22.10
N VAL A 189 24.70 -31.87 -21.49
CA VAL A 189 24.44 -32.29 -20.11
C VAL A 189 23.86 -33.70 -20.12
N ARG A 190 24.40 -34.57 -19.28
CA ARG A 190 23.86 -35.90 -18.97
C ARG A 190 23.66 -36.01 -17.48
N LEU A 191 22.50 -36.49 -17.06
CA LEU A 191 22.18 -36.81 -15.68
C LEU A 191 22.13 -38.32 -15.50
N SER A 192 22.58 -38.80 -14.34
CA SER A 192 22.37 -40.19 -13.94
C SER A 192 22.36 -40.31 -12.42
N VAL A 193 21.84 -41.44 -11.93
CA VAL A 193 21.91 -41.80 -10.51
C VAL A 193 23.17 -42.63 -10.26
N ASP A 194 23.87 -42.31 -9.18
CA ASP A 194 24.97 -43.11 -8.64
C ASP A 194 24.45 -43.93 -7.46
N TRP A 195 24.19 -45.21 -7.71
CA TRP A 195 23.74 -46.16 -6.70
C TRP A 195 24.86 -46.64 -5.77
N GLY A 196 26.11 -46.23 -6.01
CA GLY A 196 27.27 -46.68 -5.24
C GLY A 196 27.63 -48.14 -5.49
N SER A 197 28.68 -48.59 -4.80
CA SER A 197 29.25 -49.94 -4.89
C SER A 197 28.26 -51.07 -4.56
N ASP A 198 27.18 -50.77 -3.82
CA ASP A 198 26.22 -51.75 -3.30
C ASP A 198 25.21 -52.23 -4.36
N ALA A 199 25.18 -51.64 -5.55
CA ALA A 199 24.27 -52.01 -6.63
C ALA A 199 24.75 -53.16 -7.53
N ARG A 200 25.98 -53.67 -7.36
CA ARG A 200 26.54 -54.74 -8.23
C ARG A 200 25.83 -56.11 -8.10
N MET A 201 24.81 -56.24 -7.26
CA MET A 201 24.11 -57.51 -7.01
C MET A 201 22.80 -57.70 -7.80
N HIS A 202 22.35 -56.73 -8.61
CA HIS A 202 21.09 -56.86 -9.37
C HIS A 202 21.20 -56.81 -10.90
N GLY A 203 22.41 -56.72 -11.46
CA GLY A 203 22.64 -56.75 -12.91
C GLY A 203 22.82 -58.13 -13.55
N ALA A 204 22.75 -59.24 -12.80
CA ALA A 204 23.00 -60.59 -13.31
C ALA A 204 21.74 -61.47 -13.37
N LYS A 205 20.63 -60.94 -13.90
CA LYS A 205 19.51 -61.77 -14.40
C LYS A 205 18.88 -61.07 -15.60
N GLY A 206 19.37 -61.38 -16.79
CA GLY A 206 18.77 -60.85 -18.02
C GLY A 206 19.69 -60.84 -19.24
N ALA A 207 20.50 -61.88 -19.45
CA ALA A 207 21.04 -62.18 -20.76
C ALA A 207 20.71 -63.65 -21.06
N LYS A 208 20.01 -63.83 -22.17
CA LYS A 208 19.58 -65.12 -22.75
C LYS A 208 20.77 -66.05 -22.98
#